data_AF-A0A2V6T6X9-F1
#
_entry.id   AF-A0A2V6T6X9-F1
#
_cell.length_a   1.000
_cell.length_b   1.000
_cell.length_c   1.000
_cell.angle_alpha   90.00
_cell.angle_beta   90.00
_cell.angle_gamma   90.00
#
_symmetry.space_group_name_H-M   'P 1'
#
loop_
_entity.id
_entity.type
_entity.pdbx_description
1 polymer ?
#
loop_
_entity_poly.entity_id
_entity_poly.type
_entity_poly.pdbx_seq_one_letter_code
_entity_poly.pdbx_strand_id
1 'polypeptide(L)'
;MAPSPPTLPASLWTATALPGPACPPLTGEQRADVCVIGGGYTGLSTALHLAGVGAEVALLEAGEPGVGASGRNGGQVIPGLKLDPDELEAQYGPERGARLTELVGGAADLVFDLVRRHAIECEARQDGWIKAAHSPAALRAAGRTAEQWRRRGAPVEALDRLRIAELTGTDAY
;
A
#
# COMPACT_ATOMS: atom_id res chain seq x y z
N MET A 1 -10.00 1.19 35.05
CA MET A 1 -10.91 0.85 33.92
C MET A 1 -10.03 0.66 32.71
N ALA A 2 -10.12 -0.48 32.02
CA ALA A 2 -9.48 -0.61 30.72
C ALA A 2 -10.13 0.40 29.75
N PRO A 3 -9.36 1.08 28.89
CA PRO A 3 -9.94 1.97 27.88
C PRO A 3 -10.88 1.18 26.97
N SER A 4 -11.96 1.82 26.52
CA SER A 4 -12.83 1.24 25.50
C SER A 4 -12.02 0.94 24.23
N PRO A 5 -12.28 -0.19 23.54
CA PRO A 5 -11.56 -0.53 22.33
C PRO A 5 -11.75 0.58 21.27
N PRO A 6 -10.71 0.89 20.49
CA PRO A 6 -10.82 1.87 19.44
C PRO A 6 -11.81 1.39 18.38
N THR A 7 -12.61 2.31 17.84
CA THR A 7 -13.60 2.04 16.79
C THR A 7 -13.15 2.60 15.45
N LEU A 8 -13.64 2.01 14.36
CA LEU A 8 -13.36 2.49 13.01
C LEU A 8 -13.77 3.97 12.87
N PRO A 9 -12.96 4.79 12.19
CA PRO A 9 -13.26 6.21 11.99
C PRO A 9 -14.52 6.37 11.12
N ALA A 10 -15.29 7.43 11.34
CA ALA A 10 -16.30 7.86 10.38
C ALA A 10 -15.61 8.34 9.10
N SER A 11 -15.60 7.51 8.07
CA SER A 11 -14.91 7.77 6.80
C SER A 11 -15.73 7.19 5.65
N LEU A 12 -15.42 7.61 4.42
CA LEU A 12 -16.01 7.03 3.22
C LEU A 12 -15.79 5.50 3.21
N TRP A 13 -14.58 5.05 3.53
CA TRP A 13 -14.22 3.63 3.57
C TRP A 13 -15.09 2.84 4.55
N THR A 14 -15.28 3.34 5.76
CA THR A 14 -16.14 2.67 6.76
C THR A 14 -17.60 2.68 6.35
N ALA A 15 -18.05 3.72 5.63
CA ALA A 15 -19.43 3.86 5.19
C ALA A 15 -19.78 2.95 3.99
N THR A 16 -18.81 2.61 3.15
CA THR A 16 -19.03 1.83 1.91
C THR A 16 -18.47 0.41 1.96
N ALA A 17 -17.61 0.09 2.94
CA ALA A 17 -17.03 -1.25 3.06
C ALA A 17 -18.09 -2.32 3.37
N LEU A 18 -17.88 -3.52 2.82
CA LEU A 18 -18.61 -4.70 3.26
C LEU A 18 -18.30 -5.00 4.74
N PRO A 19 -19.27 -5.53 5.49
CA PRO A 19 -19.03 -5.97 6.86
C PRO A 19 -17.87 -6.96 6.92
N GLY A 20 -16.93 -6.72 7.84
CA GLY A 20 -15.83 -7.64 8.11
C GLY A 20 -16.30 -8.95 8.76
N PRO A 21 -15.41 -9.95 8.87
CA PRO A 21 -15.70 -11.16 9.62
C PRO A 21 -15.91 -10.86 11.11
N ALA A 22 -16.63 -11.73 11.81
CA ALA A 22 -16.73 -11.62 13.26
C ALA A 22 -15.35 -11.86 13.91
N CYS A 23 -14.89 -10.91 14.72
CA CYS A 23 -13.65 -10.99 15.48
C CYS A 23 -13.97 -11.05 16.98
N PRO A 24 -14.36 -12.22 17.52
CA PRO A 24 -14.71 -12.32 18.93
C PRO A 24 -13.49 -12.07 19.83
N PRO A 25 -13.69 -11.52 21.05
CA PRO A 25 -12.61 -11.36 22.00
C PRO A 25 -11.90 -12.70 22.29
N LEU A 26 -10.59 -12.63 22.47
CA LEU A 26 -9.79 -13.77 22.93
C LEU A 26 -10.30 -14.25 24.30
N THR A 27 -10.56 -15.54 24.42
CA THR A 27 -10.92 -16.18 25.70
C THR A 27 -9.89 -17.25 26.07
N GLY A 28 -9.50 -17.25 27.34
CA GLY A 28 -8.55 -18.23 27.89
C GLY A 28 -7.14 -18.15 27.31
N GLU A 29 -6.42 -19.26 27.42
CA GLU A 29 -5.11 -19.47 26.80
C GLU A 29 -5.31 -20.04 25.39
N GLN A 30 -4.59 -19.49 24.41
CA GLN A 30 -4.50 -20.03 23.06
C GLN A 30 -3.03 -20.31 22.73
N ARG A 31 -2.78 -21.27 21.85
CA ARG A 31 -1.44 -21.62 21.36
C ARG A 31 -1.42 -21.48 19.84
N ALA A 32 -0.29 -21.03 19.32
CA ALA A 32 -0.02 -20.86 17.91
C ALA A 32 1.50 -20.88 17.71
N ASP A 33 1.97 -21.18 16.50
CA ASP A 33 3.40 -21.07 16.15
C ASP A 33 3.84 -19.59 16.18
N VAL A 34 2.97 -18.69 15.71
CA VAL A 34 3.24 -17.25 15.67
C VAL A 34 2.03 -16.46 16.17
N CYS A 35 2.29 -15.53 17.09
CA CYS A 35 1.32 -14.52 17.50
C CYS A 35 1.64 -13.18 16.85
N VAL A 36 0.70 -12.65 16.05
CA VAL A 36 0.79 -11.35 15.39
C VAL A 36 -0.04 -10.33 16.18
N ILE A 37 0.59 -9.23 16.60
CA ILE A 37 -0.08 -8.14 17.33
C ILE A 37 -0.34 -6.97 16.37
N GLY A 38 -1.61 -6.67 16.13
CA GLY A 38 -2.10 -5.57 15.28
C GLY A 38 -2.78 -6.05 14.00
N GLY A 39 -4.04 -5.69 13.83
CA GLY A 39 -4.90 -6.00 12.68
C GLY A 39 -4.85 -4.95 11.56
N GLY A 40 -3.70 -4.30 11.35
CA GLY A 40 -3.46 -3.44 10.18
C GLY A 40 -2.94 -4.23 8.98
N TYR A 41 -2.68 -3.56 7.85
CA TYR A 41 -2.19 -4.20 6.62
C TYR A 41 -0.93 -5.04 6.84
N THR A 42 0.06 -4.53 7.59
CA THR A 42 1.28 -5.27 7.86
C THR A 42 1.01 -6.54 8.67
N GLY A 43 0.19 -6.47 9.72
CA GLY A 43 -0.14 -7.63 10.55
C GLY A 43 -0.99 -8.65 9.81
N LEU A 44 -2.03 -8.21 9.10
CA LEU A 44 -2.88 -9.06 8.27
C LEU A 44 -2.08 -9.73 7.14
N SER A 45 -1.23 -8.97 6.44
CA SER A 45 -0.37 -9.53 5.40
C SER A 45 0.63 -10.53 5.98
N THR A 46 1.24 -10.23 7.13
CA THR A 46 2.14 -11.17 7.82
C THR A 46 1.43 -12.46 8.17
N ALA A 47 0.24 -12.38 8.79
CA ALA A 47 -0.55 -13.55 9.15
C ALA A 47 -0.97 -14.37 7.91
N LEU A 48 -1.40 -13.70 6.84
CA LEU A 48 -1.78 -14.34 5.58
C LEU A 48 -0.62 -15.13 4.97
N HIS A 49 0.58 -14.53 4.89
CA HIS A 49 1.74 -15.19 4.30
C HIS A 49 2.28 -16.34 5.17
N LEU A 50 2.27 -16.18 6.49
CA LEU A 50 2.65 -17.25 7.42
C LEU A 50 1.68 -18.44 7.38
N ALA A 51 0.37 -18.16 7.40
CA ALA A 51 -0.64 -19.20 7.25
C ALA A 51 -0.54 -19.90 5.88
N GLY A 52 -0.21 -19.15 4.83
CA GLY A 52 0.01 -19.69 3.48
C GLY A 52 1.16 -20.69 3.36
N VAL A 53 2.13 -20.66 4.29
CA VAL A 53 3.21 -21.67 4.38
C VAL A 53 2.96 -22.73 5.46
N GLY A 54 1.75 -22.76 6.04
CA GLY A 54 1.30 -23.81 6.96
C GLY A 54 1.53 -23.54 8.45
N ALA A 55 1.93 -22.33 8.84
CA ALA A 55 2.05 -21.97 10.26
C ALA A 55 0.68 -21.78 10.91
N GLU A 56 0.53 -22.21 12.16
CA GLU A 56 -0.60 -21.84 13.00
C GLU A 56 -0.39 -20.40 13.50
N VAL A 57 -1.26 -19.47 13.09
CA VAL A 57 -1.11 -18.04 13.39
C VAL A 57 -2.29 -17.52 14.19
N ALA A 58 -2.00 -16.91 15.33
CA ALA A 58 -2.98 -16.12 16.09
C ALA A 58 -2.74 -14.63 15.82
N LEU A 59 -3.74 -13.92 15.28
CA LEU A 59 -3.70 -12.46 15.14
C LEU A 59 -4.58 -11.80 16.20
N LEU A 60 -4.02 -10.85 16.93
CA LEU A 60 -4.72 -10.09 17.97
C LEU A 60 -4.74 -8.60 17.62
N GLU A 61 -5.93 -8.00 17.64
CA GLU A 61 -6.15 -6.56 17.49
C GLU A 61 -6.90 -6.04 18.72
N ALA A 62 -6.56 -4.83 19.16
CA ALA A 62 -7.16 -4.21 20.34
C ALA A 62 -8.55 -3.61 20.05
N GLY A 63 -8.86 -3.32 18.78
CA GLY A 63 -10.18 -2.92 18.31
C GLY A 63 -10.65 -3.75 17.11
N GLU A 64 -11.23 -3.09 16.12
CA GLU A 64 -11.60 -3.70 14.84
C GLU A 64 -10.38 -3.79 13.89
N PRO A 65 -10.27 -4.83 13.04
CA PRO A 65 -9.27 -4.85 11.98
C PRO A 65 -9.29 -3.56 11.15
N GLY A 66 -8.12 -2.99 10.90
CA GLY A 66 -7.98 -1.73 10.18
C GLY A 66 -8.19 -0.46 11.01
N VAL A 67 -8.52 -0.54 12.30
CA VAL A 67 -8.77 0.65 13.14
C VAL A 67 -7.58 1.60 13.31
N GLY A 68 -6.38 1.19 12.92
CA GLY A 68 -5.16 2.00 12.91
C GLY A 68 -4.99 2.86 11.64
N ALA A 69 -3.73 3.06 11.24
CA ALA A 69 -3.39 3.82 10.03
C ALA A 69 -4.00 3.20 8.75
N SER A 70 -4.14 1.88 8.71
CA SER A 70 -4.68 1.14 7.56
C SER A 70 -6.12 1.50 7.22
N GLY A 71 -6.98 1.86 8.18
CA GLY A 71 -8.35 2.32 7.90
C GLY A 71 -8.50 3.83 7.71
N ARG A 72 -7.42 4.60 7.87
CA ARG A 72 -7.41 6.07 7.77
C ARG A 72 -6.70 6.61 6.53
N ASN A 73 -6.13 5.73 5.71
CA ASN A 73 -5.36 6.14 4.53
C ASN A 73 -6.27 6.56 3.35
N GLY A 74 -5.69 7.15 2.31
CA GLY A 74 -6.42 7.67 1.14
C GLY A 74 -6.77 6.64 0.06
N GLY A 75 -6.50 5.36 0.28
CA GLY A 75 -6.80 4.25 -0.65
C GLY A 75 -5.85 4.13 -1.85
N GLN A 76 -4.83 4.99 -1.96
CA GLN A 76 -3.92 5.02 -3.09
C GLN A 76 -2.82 3.96 -2.95
N VAL A 77 -2.63 3.16 -4.00
CA VAL A 77 -1.53 2.20 -4.12
C VAL A 77 -0.51 2.73 -5.11
N ILE A 78 0.43 3.54 -4.62
CA ILE A 78 1.46 4.19 -5.44
C ILE A 78 2.80 3.47 -5.24
N PRO A 79 3.39 2.87 -6.29
CA PRO A 79 4.70 2.23 -6.18
C PRO A 79 5.81 3.29 -6.00
N GLY A 80 6.82 2.94 -5.23
CA GLY A 80 7.98 3.80 -4.96
C GLY A 80 8.01 4.44 -3.58
N LEU A 81 9.05 5.24 -3.36
CA LEU A 81 9.27 6.02 -2.14
C LEU A 81 9.40 7.50 -2.49
N LYS A 82 9.56 8.33 -1.45
CA LYS A 82 9.88 9.75 -1.64
C LYS A 82 11.23 9.96 -2.34
N LEU A 83 12.19 9.07 -2.10
CA LEU A 83 13.50 9.07 -2.73
C LEU A 83 13.42 8.35 -4.08
N ASP A 84 14.04 8.92 -5.09
CA ASP A 84 14.21 8.30 -6.39
C ASP A 84 15.19 7.11 -6.30
N PRO A 85 15.13 6.13 -7.22
CA PRO A 85 16.01 4.96 -7.21
C PRO A 85 17.51 5.24 -7.08
N ASP A 86 18.03 6.22 -7.81
CA ASP A 86 19.46 6.58 -7.77
C ASP A 86 19.83 7.19 -6.40
N GLU A 87 18.90 7.86 -5.72
CA GLU A 87 19.10 8.39 -4.35
C GLU A 87 19.13 7.25 -3.33
N LEU A 88 18.30 6.22 -3.50
CA LEU A 88 18.30 5.03 -2.65
C LEU A 88 19.63 4.27 -2.75
N GLU A 89 20.15 4.09 -3.97
CA GLU A 89 21.46 3.47 -4.18
C GLU A 89 22.60 4.31 -3.60
N ALA A 90 22.55 5.63 -3.73
CA ALA A 90 23.53 6.52 -3.13
C ALA A 90 23.52 6.45 -1.59
N GLN A 91 22.34 6.33 -0.98
CA GLN A 91 22.20 6.33 0.48
C GLN A 91 22.50 4.97 1.11
N TYR A 92 22.06 3.88 0.50
CA TYR A 92 22.13 2.53 1.08
C TYR A 92 23.17 1.62 0.41
N GLY A 93 23.85 2.11 -0.62
CA GLY A 93 24.76 1.36 -1.46
C GLY A 93 24.04 0.61 -2.60
N PRO A 94 24.79 0.16 -3.61
CA PRO A 94 24.22 -0.40 -4.83
C PRO A 94 23.36 -1.64 -4.58
N GLU A 95 23.76 -2.52 -3.66
CA GLU A 95 23.02 -3.76 -3.38
C GLU A 95 21.71 -3.50 -2.63
N ARG A 96 21.77 -2.80 -1.48
CA ARG A 96 20.59 -2.57 -0.63
C ARG A 96 19.64 -1.55 -1.26
N GLY A 97 20.18 -0.53 -1.93
CA GLY A 97 19.39 0.46 -2.66
C GLY A 97 18.61 -0.20 -3.81
N ALA A 98 19.28 -1.00 -4.66
CA ALA A 98 18.62 -1.71 -5.74
C ALA A 98 17.53 -2.67 -5.23
N ARG A 99 17.82 -3.45 -4.17
CA ARG A 99 16.83 -4.33 -3.55
C ARG A 99 15.62 -3.57 -3.00
N LEU A 100 15.84 -2.41 -2.40
CA LEU A 100 14.76 -1.56 -1.92
C LEU A 100 13.92 -1.01 -3.09
N THR A 101 14.57 -0.54 -4.15
CA THR A 101 13.89 -0.08 -5.38
C THR A 101 13.03 -1.18 -5.99
N GLU A 102 13.55 -2.40 -6.12
CA GLU A 102 12.81 -3.55 -6.64
C GLU A 102 11.59 -3.86 -5.76
N LEU A 103 11.79 -3.93 -4.44
CA LEU A 103 10.73 -4.19 -3.47
C LEU A 103 9.58 -3.17 -3.58
N VAL A 104 9.90 -1.88 -3.60
CA VAL A 104 8.87 -0.82 -3.62
C VAL A 104 8.26 -0.64 -5.00
N GLY A 105 8.98 -0.99 -6.07
CA GLY A 105 8.46 -1.03 -7.43
C GLY A 105 7.41 -2.12 -7.61
N GLY A 106 7.66 -3.32 -7.05
CA GLY A 106 6.73 -4.45 -7.11
C GLY A 106 5.64 -4.48 -6.03
N ALA A 107 5.69 -3.59 -5.05
CA ALA A 107 4.75 -3.60 -3.91
C ALA A 107 3.29 -3.40 -4.33
N ALA A 108 3.03 -2.57 -5.35
CA ALA A 108 1.68 -2.36 -5.87
C ALA A 108 1.14 -3.65 -6.49
N ASP A 109 1.94 -4.34 -7.31
CA ASP A 109 1.56 -5.61 -7.95
C ASP A 109 1.21 -6.67 -6.91
N LEU A 110 2.01 -6.78 -5.84
CA LEU A 110 1.71 -7.68 -4.72
C LEU A 110 0.31 -7.43 -4.13
N VAL A 111 -0.05 -6.16 -3.88
CA VAL A 111 -1.37 -5.81 -3.34
C VAL A 111 -2.48 -6.27 -4.28
N PHE A 112 -2.37 -5.93 -5.57
CA PHE A 112 -3.41 -6.28 -6.54
C PHE A 112 -3.46 -7.79 -6.82
N ASP A 113 -2.34 -8.50 -6.78
CA ASP A 113 -2.28 -9.95 -6.90
C ASP A 113 -2.94 -10.65 -5.71
N LEU A 114 -2.75 -10.15 -4.49
CA LEU A 114 -3.44 -10.68 -3.31
C LEU A 114 -4.95 -10.46 -3.41
N VAL A 115 -5.39 -9.27 -3.83
CA VAL A 115 -6.81 -8.98 -4.06
C VAL A 115 -7.41 -9.97 -5.07
N ARG A 116 -6.75 -10.17 -6.22
CA ARG A 116 -7.19 -11.14 -7.24
C ARG A 116 -7.20 -12.57 -6.72
N ARG A 117 -6.11 -13.02 -6.10
CA ARG A 117 -5.92 -14.40 -5.62
C ARG A 117 -6.96 -14.79 -4.58
N HIS A 118 -7.29 -13.88 -3.68
CA HIS A 118 -8.24 -14.12 -2.59
C HIS A 118 -9.65 -13.62 -2.89
N ALA A 119 -9.90 -13.14 -4.13
CA ALA A 119 -11.18 -12.57 -4.55
C ALA A 119 -11.73 -11.53 -3.56
N ILE A 120 -10.87 -10.61 -3.10
CA ILE A 120 -11.24 -9.60 -2.11
C ILE A 120 -12.12 -8.55 -2.78
N GLU A 121 -13.36 -8.42 -2.32
CA GLU A 121 -14.32 -7.42 -2.78
C GLU A 121 -13.99 -6.04 -2.17
N CYS A 122 -13.05 -5.31 -2.77
CA CYS A 122 -12.60 -3.99 -2.29
C CYS A 122 -12.48 -2.92 -3.38
N GLU A 123 -13.21 -3.07 -4.50
CA GLU A 123 -13.23 -2.10 -5.60
C GLU A 123 -11.84 -1.73 -6.14
N ALA A 124 -10.89 -2.67 -6.09
CA ALA A 124 -9.50 -2.42 -6.45
C ALA A 124 -9.36 -2.05 -7.93
N ARG A 125 -8.66 -0.94 -8.21
CA ARG A 125 -8.35 -0.45 -9.57
C ARG A 125 -6.85 -0.30 -9.76
N GLN A 126 -6.29 -1.03 -10.73
CA GLN A 126 -4.88 -0.98 -11.12
C GLN A 126 -4.70 -0.20 -12.42
N ASP A 127 -5.21 1.04 -12.45
CA ASP A 127 -5.24 1.89 -13.66
C ASP A 127 -4.02 2.85 -13.75
N GLY A 128 -3.02 2.66 -12.89
CA GLY A 128 -1.84 3.52 -12.80
C GLY A 128 -2.06 4.79 -11.97
N TRP A 129 -1.05 5.66 -11.94
CA TRP A 129 -1.09 6.93 -11.23
C TRP A 129 -0.31 8.00 -12.01
N ILE A 130 -0.63 9.27 -11.77
CA ILE A 130 -0.04 10.41 -12.48
C ILE A 130 0.73 11.29 -11.49
N LYS A 131 2.02 11.50 -11.74
CA LYS A 131 2.85 12.51 -11.07
C LYS A 131 2.75 13.83 -11.84
N ALA A 132 1.67 14.56 -11.65
CA ALA A 132 1.45 15.83 -12.35
C ALA A 132 2.42 16.94 -11.89
N ALA A 133 2.83 17.80 -12.82
CA ALA A 133 3.79 18.88 -12.57
C ALA A 133 3.16 20.23 -12.87
N HIS A 134 3.08 21.12 -11.87
CA HIS A 134 2.51 22.47 -12.00
C HIS A 134 3.57 23.56 -12.19
N SER A 135 4.84 23.18 -12.38
CA SER A 135 5.94 24.12 -12.57
C SER A 135 7.08 23.49 -13.37
N PRO A 136 7.94 24.30 -14.03
CA PRO A 136 9.11 23.77 -14.73
C PRO A 136 10.06 22.96 -13.82
N ALA A 137 10.17 23.33 -12.54
CA ALA A 137 10.98 22.61 -11.58
C ALA A 137 10.38 21.23 -11.25
N ALA A 138 9.08 21.16 -11.01
CA ALA A 138 8.36 19.91 -10.80
C ALA A 138 8.43 19.01 -12.04
N LEU A 139 8.32 19.57 -13.25
CA LEU A 139 8.41 18.82 -14.50
C LEU A 139 9.80 18.19 -14.68
N ARG A 140 10.87 18.95 -14.40
CA ARG A 140 12.23 18.39 -14.41
C ARG A 140 12.41 17.29 -13.37
N ALA A 141 11.82 17.44 -12.18
CA ALA A 141 11.89 16.42 -11.14
C ALA A 141 11.13 15.14 -11.55
N ALA A 142 9.90 15.28 -12.05
CA ALA A 142 9.11 14.15 -12.54
C ALA A 142 9.80 13.44 -13.71
N GLY A 143 10.41 14.19 -14.64
CA GLY A 143 11.20 13.63 -15.74
C GLY A 143 12.41 12.82 -15.26
N ARG A 144 13.14 13.29 -14.23
CA ARG A 144 14.24 12.53 -13.63
C ARG A 144 13.74 11.24 -12.97
N THR A 145 12.68 11.32 -12.17
CA THR A 145 12.06 10.13 -11.57
C THR A 145 11.67 9.12 -12.66
N ALA A 146 10.97 9.58 -13.70
CA ALA A 146 10.49 8.73 -14.79
C ALA A 146 11.64 8.04 -15.54
N GLU A 147 12.70 8.78 -15.86
CA GLU A 147 13.88 8.22 -16.52
C GLU A 147 14.55 7.12 -15.67
N GLN A 148 14.72 7.36 -14.37
CA GLN A 148 15.33 6.39 -13.47
C GLN A 148 14.53 5.08 -13.36
N TRP A 149 13.20 5.17 -13.34
CA TRP A 149 12.32 4.01 -13.33
C TRP A 149 12.28 3.29 -14.68
N ARG A 150 12.27 4.02 -15.80
CA ARG A 150 12.33 3.43 -17.16
C ARG A 150 13.61 2.64 -17.41
N ARG A 151 14.76 3.16 -16.98
CA ARG A 151 16.05 2.44 -17.05
C ARG A 151 16.04 1.11 -16.30
N ARG A 152 15.14 0.98 -15.31
CA ARG A 152 14.93 -0.23 -14.49
C ARG A 152 13.75 -1.08 -14.98
N GLY A 153 13.21 -0.78 -16.16
CA GLY A 153 12.17 -1.57 -16.81
C GLY A 153 10.74 -1.27 -16.35
N ALA A 154 10.52 -0.26 -15.51
CA ALA A 154 9.17 0.08 -15.06
C ALA A 154 8.34 0.70 -16.22
N PRO A 155 7.03 0.38 -16.31
CA PRO A 155 6.14 0.89 -17.36
C PRO A 155 5.75 2.34 -17.06
N VAL A 156 6.64 3.29 -17.37
CA VAL A 156 6.43 4.72 -17.16
C VAL A 156 6.38 5.46 -18.48
N GLU A 157 5.35 6.28 -18.64
CA GLU A 157 5.13 7.13 -19.81
C GLU A 157 5.29 8.61 -19.43
N ALA A 158 5.91 9.39 -20.31
CA ALA A 158 5.91 10.83 -20.21
C ALA A 158 4.64 11.38 -20.88
N LEU A 159 3.82 12.10 -20.11
CA LEU A 159 2.57 12.67 -20.59
C LEU A 159 2.77 14.15 -20.93
N ASP A 160 2.27 14.56 -22.09
CA ASP A 160 2.21 15.97 -22.45
C ASP A 160 1.00 16.67 -21.78
N ARG A 161 0.92 18.00 -21.97
CA ARG A 161 -0.15 18.83 -21.40
C ARG A 161 -1.54 18.38 -21.86
N LEU A 162 -1.71 18.03 -23.13
CA LEU A 162 -3.01 17.65 -23.66
C LEU A 162 -3.48 16.34 -23.02
N ARG A 163 -2.59 15.36 -22.92
CA ARG A 163 -2.90 14.06 -22.34
C ARG A 163 -3.16 14.14 -20.82
N ILE A 164 -2.41 14.98 -20.10
CA ILE A 164 -2.68 15.23 -18.68
C ILE A 164 -4.06 15.87 -18.50
N ALA A 165 -4.43 16.85 -19.33
CA ALA A 165 -5.74 17.50 -19.23
C ALA A 165 -6.89 16.52 -19.49
N GLU A 166 -6.73 15.62 -20.47
CA GLU A 166 -7.71 14.57 -20.75
C GLU A 166 -7.88 13.59 -19.57
N LEU A 167 -6.77 13.13 -18.98
CA LEU A 167 -6.80 12.14 -17.90
C LEU A 167 -7.23 12.71 -16.54
N THR A 168 -6.89 13.96 -16.26
CA THR A 168 -7.16 14.61 -14.97
C THR A 168 -8.43 15.46 -14.98
N GLY A 169 -8.94 15.83 -16.17
CA GLY A 169 -10.07 16.74 -16.32
C GLY A 169 -9.74 18.20 -16.00
N THR A 170 -8.46 18.60 -15.95
CA THR A 170 -8.03 19.97 -15.62
C THR A 170 -6.82 20.42 -16.45
N ASP A 171 -6.75 21.72 -16.76
CA ASP A 171 -5.66 22.39 -17.48
C ASP A 171 -4.58 22.99 -16.55
N ALA A 172 -4.64 22.68 -15.25
CA ALA A 172 -3.78 23.26 -14.22
C ALA A 172 -2.31 22.79 -14.24
N TYR A 173 -1.96 21.81 -15.08
CA TYR A 173 -0.64 21.15 -15.13
C TYR A 173 0.05 21.37 -16.49
#